data_AF-A0A2W0EEE5-F1
#
_entry.id   AF-A0A2W0EEE5-F1
#
_cell.length_a   1.000
_cell.length_b   1.000
_cell.length_c   1.000
_cell.angle_alpha   90.00
_cell.angle_beta   90.00
_cell.angle_gamma   90.00
#
_symmetry.space_group_name_H-M   'P 1'
#
loop_
_entity.id
_entity.type
_entity.pdbx_description
1 polymer ?
#
loop_
_entity_poly.entity_id
_entity_poly.type
_entity_poly.pdbx_seq_one_letter_code
_entity_poly.pdbx_strand_id
1 'polypeptide(L)'
;HYLVDPLSTRPYGPRLTPRNHELSLGRSSYSTVKKTDDLVFIELPEQAHARYQFDIDGRTTVFIDDVPYRLDGEELRRVELIDDSSALTSVPCRPRRAPNNSSECLSSFVTGTPAPTPEVGSFDETKGYAPWFGDRVSDAVSRPGHDGLFVTHEGNLYQIIDNIPKLYTGDITELGFARKWLVPRREMPASLMFRKGIYGRIEVKGVYEGAEDPHRIGVILVPSIDESSTYVFSRINTNKYYVATVPKGQSLSEPLTLKRLFNADMAEGTLGAELLTVYTGSLSANNIARIHSKEALEFAMKTMDEIAIPIGTTPNPAGNMKFLKVDTSPGEALMFDHSTRMIVTRLPEGATTWSRSKDAPEDLRQSTANIFDTLFMSPTIDASNANSALRINQTMQKLHQLIPRRRSFNPRNIAYADVMTSSGQREIYVSVSGAQQATGHLPLFKQHLGADSVPVGGSTYFNIDMNQSFPHTSLDVTAEGKLLAIPTTIKDIDTYKPVQSIKPTSLDSESKLIRVIREKYPDPKAIKSVDIATTMPPCESCSIVMKQFGYDGGENALQVLWS
;
A
#
# COMPACT_ATOMS: atom_id res chain seq x y z
N HIS A 1 -18.91 -32.32 19.30
CA HIS A 1 -20.36 -32.66 19.26
C HIS A 1 -21.10 -31.71 20.18
N TYR A 2 -21.95 -30.83 19.63
CA TYR A 2 -22.76 -29.90 20.44
C TYR A 2 -24.11 -30.52 20.77
N LEU A 3 -24.60 -30.31 22.00
CA LEU A 3 -25.93 -30.73 22.42
C LEU A 3 -26.98 -29.83 21.76
N VAL A 4 -27.91 -30.43 21.02
CA VAL A 4 -29.00 -29.74 20.30
C VAL A 4 -30.28 -29.89 21.10
N ASP A 5 -30.99 -28.78 21.31
CA ASP A 5 -32.32 -28.79 21.94
C ASP A 5 -33.32 -29.52 21.02
N PRO A 6 -33.93 -30.63 21.46
CA PRO A 6 -34.79 -31.48 20.61
C PRO A 6 -36.09 -30.79 20.18
N LEU A 7 -36.49 -29.68 20.82
CA LEU A 7 -37.70 -28.95 20.45
C LEU A 7 -37.43 -27.81 19.46
N SER A 8 -36.23 -27.23 19.47
CA SER A 8 -35.89 -26.06 18.65
C SER A 8 -34.86 -26.33 17.57
N THR A 9 -34.21 -27.50 17.56
CA THR A 9 -33.10 -27.86 16.65
C THR A 9 -31.91 -26.89 16.68
N ARG A 10 -31.78 -26.10 17.75
CA ARG A 10 -30.71 -25.09 17.93
C ARG A 10 -29.69 -25.51 18.99
N PRO A 11 -28.46 -24.96 18.95
CA PRO A 11 -27.45 -25.20 19.99
C PRO A 11 -27.95 -24.77 21.37
N TYR A 12 -27.70 -25.58 22.40
CA TYR A 12 -28.13 -25.32 23.77
C TYR A 12 -27.38 -24.11 24.38
N GLY A 13 -28.10 -23.06 24.82
CA GLY A 13 -27.50 -21.88 25.46
C GLY A 13 -28.47 -20.69 25.67
N PRO A 14 -28.07 -19.64 26.43
CA PRO A 14 -28.91 -18.47 26.71
C PRO A 14 -29.33 -17.74 25.44
N ARG A 15 -30.61 -17.34 25.36
CA ARG A 15 -31.12 -16.53 24.24
C ARG A 15 -30.47 -15.14 24.27
N LEU A 16 -29.59 -14.86 23.31
CA LEU A 16 -29.14 -13.48 23.03
C LEU A 16 -30.32 -12.72 22.43
N THR A 17 -30.99 -11.87 23.21
CA THR A 17 -32.05 -10.98 22.70
C THR A 17 -31.44 -9.80 21.95
N PRO A 18 -31.87 -9.50 20.72
CA PRO A 18 -31.36 -8.37 19.95
C PRO A 18 -31.99 -7.09 20.51
N ARG A 19 -31.28 -6.36 21.37
CA ARG A 19 -31.56 -4.95 21.64
C ARG A 19 -30.46 -4.12 20.98
N ASN A 20 -30.77 -3.65 19.77
CA ASN A 20 -30.28 -2.44 19.08
C ASN A 20 -28.79 -2.04 19.06
N HIS A 21 -27.83 -2.75 19.63
CA HIS A 21 -26.40 -2.54 19.40
C HIS A 21 -25.69 -3.88 19.23
N GLU A 22 -25.44 -4.21 17.96
CA GLU A 22 -24.35 -5.01 17.39
C GLU A 22 -23.50 -5.84 18.38
N LEU A 23 -23.83 -7.13 18.46
CA LEU A 23 -22.87 -8.15 18.89
C LEU A 23 -22.99 -9.32 17.91
N SER A 24 -22.52 -9.10 16.68
CA SER A 24 -22.11 -10.22 15.82
C SER A 24 -20.71 -10.61 16.27
N LEU A 25 -20.60 -11.71 17.03
CA LEU A 25 -19.29 -12.24 17.46
C LEU A 25 -18.48 -12.81 16.28
N GLY A 26 -19.06 -12.89 15.08
CA GLY A 26 -18.46 -13.57 13.94
C GLY A 26 -18.26 -15.08 14.21
N ARG A 27 -17.75 -15.82 13.22
CA ARG A 27 -17.27 -17.19 13.45
C ARG A 27 -15.87 -17.12 14.08
N SER A 28 -15.44 -18.13 14.84
CA SER A 28 -14.06 -18.16 15.35
C SER A 28 -13.04 -18.32 14.23
N SER A 29 -13.37 -19.14 13.23
CA SER A 29 -12.57 -19.37 12.04
C SER A 29 -13.44 -19.76 10.85
N TYR A 30 -12.87 -19.64 9.66
CA TYR A 30 -13.38 -20.20 8.43
C TYR A 30 -12.36 -21.17 7.86
N SER A 31 -12.83 -22.39 7.59
CA SER A 31 -12.02 -23.44 7.01
C SER A 31 -11.73 -23.18 5.54
N THR A 32 -10.54 -23.61 5.11
CA THR A 32 -10.10 -23.48 3.74
C THR A 32 -10.76 -24.51 2.85
N VAL A 33 -11.30 -24.03 1.74
CA VAL A 33 -11.96 -24.85 0.72
C VAL A 33 -10.97 -25.23 -0.37
N LYS A 34 -10.04 -24.34 -0.70
CA LYS A 34 -9.02 -24.57 -1.73
C LYS A 34 -7.77 -23.73 -1.45
N LYS A 35 -6.60 -24.23 -1.85
CA LYS A 35 -5.32 -23.52 -1.76
C LYS A 35 -4.59 -23.52 -3.10
N THR A 36 -3.89 -22.43 -3.39
CA THR A 36 -2.81 -22.33 -4.39
C THR A 36 -1.54 -21.84 -3.71
N ASP A 37 -0.42 -21.76 -4.43
CA ASP A 37 0.86 -21.26 -3.89
C ASP A 37 0.76 -19.85 -3.28
N ASP A 38 -0.19 -19.03 -3.76
CA ASP A 38 -0.33 -17.62 -3.39
C ASP A 38 -1.67 -17.27 -2.70
N LEU A 39 -2.67 -18.16 -2.72
CA LEU A 39 -4.04 -17.85 -2.29
C LEU A 39 -4.67 -18.97 -1.46
N VAL A 40 -5.45 -18.56 -0.46
CA VAL A 40 -6.31 -19.42 0.34
C VAL A 40 -7.75 -19.03 0.05
N PHE A 41 -8.56 -19.98 -0.41
CA PHE A 41 -9.96 -19.79 -0.75
C PHE A 41 -10.83 -20.28 0.41
N ILE A 42 -11.74 -19.41 0.83
CA ILE A 42 -12.64 -19.63 1.94
C ILE A 42 -14.06 -19.34 1.47
N GLU A 43 -14.99 -20.19 1.85
CA GLU A 43 -16.41 -20.01 1.55
C GLU A 43 -17.06 -19.16 2.65
N LEU A 44 -17.70 -18.07 2.22
CA LEU A 44 -18.44 -17.16 3.08
C LEU A 44 -19.95 -17.37 2.89
N PRO A 45 -20.78 -17.11 3.92
CA PRO A 45 -22.22 -17.07 3.76
C PRO A 45 -22.63 -16.09 2.64
N GLU A 46 -23.69 -16.40 1.88
CA GLU A 46 -24.14 -15.57 0.73
C GLU A 46 -24.41 -14.09 1.07
N GLN A 47 -24.78 -13.80 2.32
CA GLN A 47 -25.07 -12.43 2.79
C GLN A 47 -23.90 -11.75 3.51
N ALA A 48 -22.76 -12.44 3.65
CA ALA A 48 -21.62 -11.90 4.37
C ALA A 48 -20.89 -10.85 3.53
N HIS A 49 -20.60 -9.70 4.13
CA HIS A 49 -19.87 -8.63 3.47
C HIS A 49 -18.39 -8.75 3.83
N ALA A 50 -17.57 -9.07 2.84
CA ALA A 50 -16.13 -9.17 3.00
C ALA A 50 -15.43 -7.92 2.47
N ARG A 51 -14.63 -7.27 3.32
CA ARG A 51 -13.63 -6.29 2.88
C ARG A 51 -12.27 -6.75 3.37
N TYR A 52 -11.26 -6.57 2.53
CA TYR A 52 -9.90 -6.88 2.95
C TYR A 52 -9.35 -5.72 3.77
N GLN A 53 -8.29 -6.00 4.50
CA GLN A 53 -7.47 -5.14 5.34
C GLN A 53 -6.09 -5.79 5.28
N PHE A 54 -5.03 -5.03 5.32
CA PHE A 54 -3.69 -5.51 5.33
C PHE A 54 -2.97 -4.59 6.30
N ASP A 55 -2.09 -5.14 7.10
CA ASP A 55 -1.61 -4.46 8.29
C ASP A 55 -0.19 -3.94 8.12
N ILE A 56 0.16 -2.94 8.93
CA ILE A 56 1.45 -2.22 8.94
C ILE A 56 2.65 -3.16 9.21
N ASP A 57 2.40 -4.43 9.54
CA ASP A 57 3.40 -5.50 9.72
C ASP A 57 3.52 -6.45 8.50
N GLY A 58 2.71 -6.25 7.45
CA GLY A 58 2.72 -7.07 6.23
C GLY A 58 1.59 -8.10 6.15
N ARG A 59 0.74 -8.25 7.17
CA ARG A 59 -0.31 -9.27 7.22
C ARG A 59 -1.57 -8.89 6.44
N THR A 60 -2.49 -9.84 6.23
CA THR A 60 -3.81 -9.63 5.60
C THR A 60 -4.90 -9.91 6.62
N THR A 61 -5.66 -8.91 7.01
CA THR A 61 -6.91 -9.07 7.74
C THR A 61 -8.10 -9.07 6.76
N VAL A 62 -9.02 -10.02 6.80
CA VAL A 62 -10.31 -9.97 6.13
C VAL A 62 -11.35 -9.56 7.16
N PHE A 63 -12.11 -8.51 6.90
CA PHE A 63 -13.28 -8.16 7.68
C PHE A 63 -14.48 -8.86 7.07
N ILE A 64 -15.17 -9.65 7.89
CA ILE A 64 -16.41 -10.31 7.50
C ILE A 64 -17.49 -9.80 8.46
N ASP A 65 -18.42 -9.00 7.93
CA ASP A 65 -19.43 -8.27 8.71
C ASP A 65 -18.81 -7.44 9.85
N ASP A 66 -17.79 -6.65 9.52
CA ASP A 66 -17.01 -5.77 10.41
C ASP A 66 -16.21 -6.47 11.53
N VAL A 67 -16.16 -7.80 11.54
CA VAL A 67 -15.28 -8.58 12.43
C VAL A 67 -13.96 -8.88 11.72
N PRO A 68 -12.78 -8.58 12.32
CA PRO A 68 -11.47 -8.82 11.71
C PRO A 68 -11.01 -10.28 11.82
N TYR A 69 -10.48 -10.84 10.72
CA TYR A 69 -9.87 -12.17 10.64
C TYR A 69 -8.52 -12.11 9.93
N ARG A 70 -7.47 -12.86 10.28
CA ARG A 70 -6.28 -13.04 9.41
C ARG A 70 -6.07 -14.53 9.12
N LEU A 71 -5.23 -14.81 8.13
CA LEU A 71 -4.74 -16.16 7.92
C LEU A 71 -3.79 -16.54 9.06
N ASP A 72 -4.11 -17.62 9.77
CA ASP A 72 -3.29 -18.32 10.74
C ASP A 72 -2.91 -19.67 10.14
N GLY A 73 -1.72 -19.74 9.55
CA GLY A 73 -1.34 -20.82 8.64
C GLY A 73 -2.25 -20.86 7.40
N GLU A 74 -3.09 -21.89 7.31
CA GLU A 74 -4.04 -22.07 6.21
C GLU A 74 -5.47 -21.76 6.59
N GLU A 75 -5.78 -21.39 7.83
CA GLU A 75 -7.16 -21.13 8.28
C GLU A 75 -7.38 -19.62 8.45
N LEU A 76 -8.54 -19.10 8.03
CA LEU A 76 -8.88 -17.70 8.29
C LEU A 76 -9.52 -17.60 9.66
N ARG A 77 -8.79 -17.04 10.63
CA ARG A 77 -9.16 -17.01 12.04
C ARG A 77 -9.36 -15.57 12.51
N ARG A 78 -10.26 -15.32 13.47
CA ARG A 78 -10.43 -13.97 14.03
C ARG A 78 -9.10 -13.44 14.55
N VAL A 79 -8.78 -12.17 14.32
CA VAL A 79 -7.46 -11.58 14.65
C VAL A 79 -7.11 -11.77 16.13
N GLU A 80 -8.09 -11.64 17.02
CA GLU A 80 -7.95 -11.86 18.47
C GLU A 80 -7.66 -13.33 18.88
N LEU A 81 -7.61 -14.26 17.92
CA LEU A 81 -7.34 -15.68 18.13
C LEU A 81 -6.04 -16.13 17.43
N ILE A 82 -5.27 -15.19 16.86
CA ILE A 82 -4.04 -15.46 16.09
C ILE A 82 -2.82 -15.16 16.95
N ASP A 83 -1.86 -16.07 16.94
CA ASP A 83 -0.58 -15.89 17.62
C ASP A 83 0.39 -15.09 16.75
N ASP A 84 0.52 -13.78 17.01
CA ASP A 84 1.48 -12.91 16.32
C ASP A 84 2.85 -12.84 17.02
N SER A 85 3.16 -13.75 17.95
CA SER A 85 4.41 -13.72 18.72
C SER A 85 5.66 -13.64 17.86
N SER A 86 5.69 -14.35 16.73
CA SER A 86 6.84 -14.35 15.81
C SER A 86 7.15 -12.99 15.16
N ALA A 87 6.20 -12.06 15.15
CA ALA A 87 6.40 -10.71 14.61
C ALA A 87 6.93 -9.72 15.66
N LEU A 88 6.81 -10.05 16.96
CA LEU A 88 7.33 -9.23 18.04
C LEU A 88 8.83 -9.47 18.18
N THR A 89 9.63 -8.51 17.73
CA THR A 89 11.09 -8.59 17.83
C THR A 89 11.56 -7.84 19.07
N SER A 90 12.31 -8.52 19.95
CA SER A 90 12.92 -7.90 21.13
C SER A 90 14.03 -6.94 20.69
N VAL A 91 13.95 -5.68 21.13
CA VAL A 91 15.05 -4.72 20.99
C VAL A 91 15.97 -4.88 22.20
N PRO A 92 17.23 -5.31 22.03
CA PRO A 92 18.13 -5.50 23.14
C PRO A 92 18.46 -4.16 23.80
N CYS A 93 18.08 -4.01 25.07
CA CYS A 93 18.50 -2.91 25.89
C CYS A 93 19.93 -3.19 26.40
N ARG A 94 20.87 -2.27 26.17
CA ARG A 94 22.26 -2.39 26.66
C ARG A 94 22.37 -1.62 27.98
N PRO A 95 22.46 -2.29 29.14
CA PRO A 95 22.58 -1.57 30.41
C PRO A 95 23.88 -0.77 30.42
N ARG A 96 23.79 0.53 30.78
CA ARG A 96 24.99 1.33 31.06
C ARG A 96 25.64 0.75 32.32
N ARG A 97 26.91 0.33 32.23
CA ARG A 97 27.71 -0.09 33.38
C ARG A 97 27.99 1.13 34.28
N ALA A 98 27.04 1.52 35.12
CA ALA A 98 27.26 2.51 36.17
C ALA A 98 26.83 1.89 37.52
N PRO A 99 27.63 1.99 38.60
CA PRO A 99 27.44 1.15 39.78
C PRO A 99 26.16 1.37 40.59
N ASN A 100 25.41 2.46 40.37
CA ASN A 100 24.31 2.86 41.25
C ASN A 100 22.99 3.21 40.55
N ASN A 101 22.83 2.89 39.25
CA ASN A 101 21.53 3.00 38.57
C ASN A 101 21.14 1.61 38.06
N SER A 102 20.33 0.90 38.86
CA SER A 102 19.50 -0.20 38.35
C SER A 102 18.41 0.40 37.46
N SER A 103 18.77 0.93 36.29
CA SER A 103 17.79 1.02 35.22
C SER A 103 17.52 -0.41 34.79
N GLU A 104 16.45 -1.02 35.30
CA GLU A 104 15.89 -2.24 34.74
C GLU A 104 15.82 -2.04 33.23
N CYS A 105 16.61 -2.81 32.48
CA CYS A 105 16.50 -2.82 31.04
C CYS A 105 15.18 -3.51 30.70
N LEU A 106 14.12 -2.73 30.57
CA LEU A 106 12.84 -3.23 30.07
C LEU A 106 13.05 -3.66 28.61
N SER A 107 12.74 -4.91 28.31
CA SER A 107 12.71 -5.40 26.93
C SER A 107 11.59 -4.70 26.19
N SER A 108 11.94 -3.97 25.13
CA SER A 108 10.97 -3.33 24.25
C SER A 108 10.75 -4.19 23.01
N PHE A 109 9.54 -4.19 22.49
CA PHE A 109 9.09 -4.99 21.36
C PHE A 109 8.66 -4.07 20.24
N VAL A 110 9.11 -4.38 19.04
CA VAL A 110 8.84 -3.60 17.83
C VAL A 110 8.37 -4.53 16.71
N THR A 111 7.48 -4.00 15.87
CA THR A 111 7.10 -4.62 14.60
C THR A 111 8.16 -4.32 13.54
N GLY A 112 9.26 -5.09 13.52
CA GLY A 112 10.37 -4.95 12.56
C GLY A 112 11.55 -4.11 13.06
N THR A 113 12.48 -3.72 12.18
CA THR A 113 13.67 -2.94 12.58
C THR A 113 13.28 -1.49 12.91
N PRO A 114 13.56 -0.93 14.09
CA PRO A 114 13.21 0.45 14.40
C PRO A 114 14.09 1.44 13.63
N ALA A 115 13.52 2.53 13.12
CA ALA A 115 14.29 3.61 12.52
C ALA A 115 14.85 4.57 13.59
N PRO A 116 15.96 5.29 13.32
CA PRO A 116 16.52 6.26 14.26
C PRO A 116 15.52 7.35 14.63
N THR A 117 15.39 7.65 15.93
CA THR A 117 14.50 8.70 16.44
C THR A 117 15.29 9.91 16.96
N PRO A 118 14.70 11.11 16.96
CA PRO A 118 15.22 12.25 17.71
C PRO A 118 15.34 11.97 19.21
N GLU A 119 16.05 12.84 19.92
CA GLU A 119 16.06 12.84 21.38
C GLU A 119 14.68 13.21 21.94
N VAL A 120 14.32 12.61 23.08
CA VAL A 120 13.10 12.96 23.80
C VAL A 120 13.16 14.44 24.23
N GLY A 121 12.08 15.17 24.02
CA GLY A 121 11.98 16.61 24.21
C GLY A 121 12.43 17.44 23.00
N SER A 122 12.85 16.81 21.90
CA SER A 122 13.15 17.53 20.65
C SER A 122 11.86 17.93 19.93
N PHE A 123 11.65 19.23 19.75
CA PHE A 123 10.51 19.80 19.03
C PHE A 123 11.00 20.61 17.84
N ASP A 124 11.17 19.94 16.71
CA ASP A 124 11.54 20.56 15.44
C ASP A 124 10.30 20.71 14.56
N GLU A 125 9.88 21.94 14.29
CA GLU A 125 8.70 22.21 13.46
C GLU A 125 9.01 22.28 11.97
N THR A 126 10.27 22.17 11.57
CA THR A 126 10.64 22.22 10.16
C THR A 126 10.09 21.01 9.40
N LYS A 127 9.46 21.28 8.25
CA LYS A 127 8.93 20.25 7.34
C LYS A 127 10.04 19.28 6.94
N GLY A 128 9.71 18.00 6.87
CA GLY A 128 10.62 16.95 6.42
C GLY A 128 10.15 15.57 6.85
N TYR A 129 10.85 14.53 6.41
CA TYR A 129 10.46 13.14 6.66
C TYR A 129 10.92 12.61 8.03
N ALA A 130 10.08 11.78 8.62
CA ALA A 130 10.27 11.01 9.84
C ALA A 130 10.14 9.49 9.55
N PRO A 131 11.20 8.81 9.09
CA PRO A 131 11.18 7.36 8.77
C PRO A 131 10.71 6.43 9.90
N TRP A 132 10.77 6.91 11.14
CA TRP A 132 10.26 6.23 12.34
C TRP A 132 8.74 6.30 12.50
N PHE A 133 8.04 7.15 11.75
CA PHE A 133 6.61 7.44 11.94
C PHE A 133 5.71 6.19 11.98
N GLY A 134 6.01 5.19 11.14
CA GLY A 134 5.25 3.93 11.10
C GLY A 134 5.62 2.91 12.19
N ASP A 135 6.69 3.13 12.97
CA ASP A 135 7.11 2.18 14.00
C ASP A 135 6.12 2.15 15.17
N ARG A 136 5.90 0.97 15.76
CA ARG A 136 5.23 0.81 17.05
C ARG A 136 6.19 0.10 18.00
N VAL A 137 6.53 0.75 19.10
CA VAL A 137 7.39 0.18 20.15
C VAL A 137 6.58 0.00 21.41
N SER A 138 6.66 -1.16 22.05
CA SER A 138 5.89 -1.48 23.26
C SER A 138 6.78 -2.10 24.32
N ASP A 139 6.61 -1.73 25.58
CA ASP A 139 7.39 -2.31 26.67
C ASP A 139 6.54 -3.35 27.40
N ALA A 140 7.11 -4.53 27.66
CA ALA A 140 6.40 -5.56 28.42
C ALA A 140 6.44 -5.26 29.92
N VAL A 141 5.33 -5.53 30.61
CA VAL A 141 5.15 -5.23 32.04
C VAL A 141 4.89 -6.49 32.85
N SER A 142 5.39 -6.54 34.07
CA SER A 142 5.04 -7.62 35.01
C SER A 142 3.59 -7.48 35.47
N ARG A 143 2.95 -8.61 35.77
CA ARG A 143 1.60 -8.63 36.35
C ARG A 143 1.62 -9.36 37.70
N PRO A 144 0.95 -8.83 38.75
CA PRO A 144 1.01 -9.41 40.07
C PRO A 144 0.52 -10.87 40.10
N GLY A 145 1.34 -11.77 40.66
CA GLY A 145 0.97 -13.18 40.84
C GLY A 145 1.15 -14.07 39.62
N HIS A 146 1.81 -13.58 38.56
CA HIS A 146 2.05 -14.34 37.33
C HIS A 146 3.52 -14.24 36.90
N ASP A 147 4.04 -15.35 36.37
CA ASP A 147 5.41 -15.40 35.85
C ASP A 147 5.53 -14.70 34.49
N GLY A 148 6.69 -14.13 34.22
CA GLY A 148 7.02 -13.47 32.95
C GLY A 148 6.52 -12.01 32.85
N LEU A 149 6.74 -11.42 31.68
CA LEU A 149 6.25 -10.08 31.33
C LEU A 149 5.12 -10.19 30.31
N PHE A 150 4.26 -9.17 30.23
CA PHE A 150 3.10 -9.18 29.37
C PHE A 150 3.05 -7.92 28.51
N VAL A 151 2.68 -8.08 27.24
CA VAL A 151 2.50 -6.95 26.30
C VAL A 151 1.28 -7.19 25.43
N THR A 152 0.49 -6.13 25.20
CA THR A 152 -0.68 -6.17 24.33
C THR A 152 -0.30 -5.75 22.91
N HIS A 153 -0.82 -6.47 21.91
CA HIS A 153 -0.57 -6.12 20.52
C HIS A 153 -1.70 -6.64 19.63
N GLU A 154 -2.27 -5.76 18.81
CA GLU A 154 -3.31 -6.09 17.80
C GLU A 154 -4.47 -6.97 18.29
N GLY A 155 -4.95 -6.73 19.51
CA GLY A 155 -6.09 -7.45 20.11
C GLY A 155 -5.70 -8.70 20.89
N ASN A 156 -4.41 -9.03 20.91
CA ASN A 156 -3.84 -10.18 21.60
C ASN A 156 -2.96 -9.77 22.78
N LEU A 157 -2.77 -10.71 23.71
CA LEU A 157 -1.87 -10.58 24.85
C LEU A 157 -0.72 -11.58 24.69
N TYR A 158 0.51 -11.11 24.81
CA TYR A 158 1.70 -11.94 24.72
C TYR A 158 2.38 -12.02 26.07
N GLN A 159 2.71 -13.23 26.49
CA GLN A 159 3.58 -13.49 27.62
C GLN A 159 5.02 -13.62 27.09
N ILE A 160 5.94 -12.92 27.74
CA ILE A 160 7.36 -12.89 27.43
C ILE A 160 8.08 -13.66 28.52
N ILE A 161 8.73 -14.76 28.13
CA ILE A 161 9.63 -15.55 28.98
C ILE A 161 10.95 -15.66 28.23
N ASP A 162 12.07 -15.32 28.87
CA ASP A 162 13.41 -15.31 28.26
C ASP A 162 13.50 -14.50 26.95
N ASN A 163 12.80 -13.35 26.89
CA ASN A 163 12.65 -12.49 25.71
C ASN A 163 11.97 -13.14 24.50
N ILE A 164 11.34 -14.30 24.68
CA ILE A 164 10.56 -14.96 23.64
C ILE A 164 9.08 -14.64 23.89
N PRO A 165 8.44 -13.86 23.00
CA PRO A 165 7.00 -13.67 23.05
C PRO A 165 6.28 -14.98 22.73
N LYS A 166 5.19 -15.24 23.45
CA LYS A 166 4.24 -16.33 23.17
C LYS A 166 2.83 -15.81 23.39
N LEU A 167 1.88 -16.18 22.54
CA LEU A 167 0.48 -15.83 22.79
C LEU A 167 0.03 -16.40 24.14
N TYR A 168 -0.51 -15.53 24.99
CA TYR A 168 -1.10 -15.94 26.25
C TYR A 168 -2.52 -16.46 25.99
N THR A 169 -2.73 -17.74 26.28
CA THR A 169 -4.01 -18.44 26.06
C THR A 169 -4.82 -18.68 27.33
N GLY A 170 -4.31 -18.23 28.49
CA GLY A 170 -5.00 -18.34 29.78
C GLY A 170 -6.16 -17.34 29.94
N ASP A 171 -6.85 -17.41 31.07
CA ASP A 171 -7.93 -16.46 31.37
C ASP A 171 -7.35 -15.10 31.75
N ILE A 172 -7.36 -14.15 30.81
CA ILE A 172 -6.82 -12.80 31.05
C ILE A 172 -7.54 -12.05 32.18
N THR A 173 -8.72 -12.49 32.64
CA THR A 173 -9.33 -11.87 33.82
C THR A 173 -8.53 -12.10 35.10
N GLU A 174 -7.77 -13.20 35.17
CA GLU A 174 -6.83 -13.50 36.26
C GLU A 174 -5.61 -12.57 36.24
N LEU A 175 -5.34 -11.94 35.09
CA LEU A 175 -4.31 -10.93 34.90
C LEU A 175 -4.80 -9.51 35.21
N GLY A 176 -6.05 -9.34 35.67
CA GLY A 176 -6.64 -8.05 36.03
C GLY A 176 -7.41 -7.35 34.90
N PHE A 177 -7.70 -8.05 33.80
CA PHE A 177 -8.59 -7.54 32.75
C PHE A 177 -10.07 -7.72 33.13
N ALA A 178 -10.93 -6.78 32.75
CA ALA A 178 -12.36 -6.83 33.10
C ALA A 178 -13.16 -7.86 32.30
N ARG A 179 -12.63 -8.30 31.15
CA ARG A 179 -13.26 -9.24 30.20
C ARG A 179 -12.25 -10.30 29.79
N LYS A 180 -12.75 -11.40 29.25
CA LYS A 180 -11.92 -12.49 28.68
C LYS A 180 -11.28 -12.14 27.33
N TRP A 181 -11.56 -10.94 26.81
CA TRP A 181 -10.97 -10.38 25.60
C TRP A 181 -10.50 -8.96 25.86
N LEU A 182 -9.54 -8.49 25.08
CA LEU A 182 -9.03 -7.13 25.20
C LEU A 182 -10.04 -6.11 24.66
N VAL A 183 -10.42 -5.14 25.49
CA VAL A 183 -11.34 -4.06 25.13
C VAL A 183 -10.52 -2.78 24.88
N PRO A 184 -10.49 -2.22 23.66
CA PRO A 184 -9.74 -0.99 23.40
C PRO A 184 -10.31 0.17 24.21
N ARG A 185 -9.44 0.94 24.88
CA ARG A 185 -9.88 2.07 25.71
C ARG A 185 -10.68 3.08 24.87
N ARG A 186 -11.69 3.71 25.47
CA ARG A 186 -12.40 4.83 24.83
C ARG A 186 -11.60 6.13 24.88
N GLU A 187 -10.91 6.33 26.00
CA GLU A 187 -10.01 7.46 26.20
C GLU A 187 -8.73 6.95 26.87
N MET A 188 -7.59 7.51 26.52
CA MET A 188 -6.32 7.19 27.17
C MET A 188 -5.42 8.42 27.31
N PRO A 189 -4.71 8.56 28.43
CA PRO A 189 -3.71 9.60 28.58
C PRO A 189 -2.52 9.30 27.65
N ALA A 190 -1.94 10.35 27.09
CA ALA A 190 -0.76 10.29 26.26
C ALA A 190 0.17 11.46 26.56
N SER A 191 1.45 11.31 26.26
CA SER A 191 2.42 12.40 26.28
C SER A 191 3.18 12.46 24.96
N LEU A 192 3.39 13.67 24.44
CA LEU A 192 4.23 13.87 23.26
C LEU A 192 5.71 13.78 23.66
N MET A 193 6.42 12.82 23.09
CA MET A 193 7.84 12.57 23.39
C MET A 193 8.75 13.50 22.59
N PHE A 194 8.49 13.66 21.29
CA PHE A 194 9.26 14.51 20.37
C PHE A 194 8.47 14.75 19.08
N ARG A 195 8.93 15.71 18.28
CA ARG A 195 8.28 16.14 17.02
C ARG A 195 9.31 16.51 15.95
N LYS A 196 9.00 16.17 14.69
CA LYS A 196 9.62 16.63 13.45
C LYS A 196 8.53 17.05 12.44
N GLY A 197 8.45 18.33 12.10
CA GLY A 197 7.41 18.85 11.20
C GLY A 197 6.01 18.57 11.74
N ILE A 198 5.18 17.88 10.96
CA ILE A 198 3.86 17.41 11.41
C ILE A 198 3.91 16.04 12.11
N TYR A 199 5.06 15.38 12.20
CA TYR A 199 5.20 14.04 12.74
C TYR A 199 5.64 14.08 14.19
N GLY A 200 4.90 13.41 15.08
CA GLY A 200 5.26 13.27 16.48
C GLY A 200 5.32 11.81 16.91
N ARG A 201 5.97 11.58 18.06
CA ARG A 201 5.91 10.32 18.78
C ARG A 201 5.19 10.56 20.09
N ILE A 202 4.14 9.81 20.37
CA ILE A 202 3.51 9.80 21.69
C ILE A 202 3.89 8.56 22.46
N GLU A 203 3.84 8.63 23.78
CA GLU A 203 3.77 7.48 24.67
C GLU A 203 2.36 7.39 25.28
N VAL A 204 1.76 6.20 25.25
CA VAL A 204 0.48 5.89 25.91
C VAL A 204 0.69 4.76 26.89
N LYS A 205 0.04 4.86 28.06
CA LYS A 205 0.11 3.82 29.09
C LYS A 205 -1.09 2.87 28.94
N GLY A 206 -0.87 1.78 28.23
CA GLY A 206 -1.87 0.76 27.95
C GLY A 206 -2.94 1.19 26.95
N VAL A 207 -3.10 0.44 25.86
CA VAL A 207 -4.10 0.74 24.82
C VAL A 207 -5.43 0.01 25.00
N TYR A 208 -5.49 -0.94 25.94
CA TYR A 208 -6.69 -1.69 26.33
C TYR A 208 -7.09 -1.42 27.79
N GLU A 209 -8.35 -1.63 28.13
CA GLU A 209 -8.84 -1.54 29.52
C GLU A 209 -8.13 -2.58 30.40
N GLY A 210 -7.53 -2.15 31.53
CA GLY A 210 -6.72 -3.04 32.40
C GLY A 210 -5.31 -3.35 31.88
N ALA A 211 -4.92 -2.78 30.73
CA ALA A 211 -3.57 -2.78 30.21
C ALA A 211 -2.79 -1.58 30.76
N GLU A 212 -1.52 -1.78 31.11
CA GLU A 212 -0.60 -0.74 31.61
C GLU A 212 0.74 -0.74 30.85
N ASP A 213 0.89 -1.62 29.86
CA ASP A 213 2.06 -1.69 28.98
C ASP A 213 2.22 -0.40 28.17
N PRO A 214 3.38 0.28 28.26
CA PRO A 214 3.66 1.46 27.47
C PRO A 214 3.70 1.15 25.97
N HIS A 215 3.10 2.03 25.16
CA HIS A 215 3.28 2.02 23.71
C HIS A 215 3.75 3.38 23.21
N ARG A 216 4.75 3.36 22.32
CA ARG A 216 5.29 4.53 21.65
C ARG A 216 4.88 4.50 20.18
N ILE A 217 4.03 5.43 19.76
CA ILE A 217 3.30 5.39 18.48
C ILE A 217 3.45 6.72 17.73
N GLY A 218 3.62 6.65 16.40
CA GLY A 218 3.69 7.84 15.55
C GLY A 218 2.33 8.52 15.42
N VAL A 219 2.31 9.85 15.45
CA VAL A 219 1.09 10.68 15.34
C VAL A 219 1.31 11.80 14.34
N ILE A 220 0.26 12.22 13.65
CA ILE A 220 0.26 13.51 12.95
C ILE A 220 -0.19 14.61 13.89
N LEU A 221 0.41 15.79 13.77
CA LEU A 221 0.02 17.03 14.42
C LEU A 221 -0.38 18.02 13.35
N VAL A 222 -1.68 18.24 13.19
CA VAL A 222 -2.22 19.05 12.10
C VAL A 222 -3.10 20.16 12.68
N PRO A 223 -2.86 21.43 12.32
CA PRO A 223 -3.71 22.52 12.75
C PRO A 223 -5.13 22.41 12.14
N SER A 224 -6.12 22.92 12.86
CA SER A 224 -7.43 23.22 12.28
C SER A 224 -7.31 24.29 11.20
N ILE A 225 -8.30 24.35 10.30
CA ILE A 225 -8.31 25.27 9.16
C ILE A 225 -8.24 26.74 9.59
N ASP A 226 -8.84 27.07 10.73
CA ASP A 226 -8.84 28.38 11.38
C ASP A 226 -7.67 28.57 12.36
N GLU A 227 -6.81 27.55 12.49
CA GLU A 227 -5.67 27.49 13.40
C GLU A 227 -6.03 27.72 14.88
N SER A 228 -7.28 27.48 15.27
CA SER A 228 -7.75 27.57 16.65
C SER A 228 -7.30 26.39 17.51
N SER A 229 -6.92 25.27 16.89
CA SER A 229 -6.45 24.07 17.58
C SER A 229 -5.47 23.27 16.73
N THR A 230 -4.72 22.37 17.38
CA THR A 230 -3.90 21.34 16.76
C THR A 230 -4.50 19.99 17.10
N TYR A 231 -4.79 19.18 16.08
CA TYR A 231 -5.22 17.80 16.22
C TYR A 231 -4.02 16.87 16.28
N VAL A 232 -3.98 16.01 17.29
CA VAL A 232 -2.99 14.94 17.44
C VAL A 232 -3.71 13.63 17.11
N PHE A 233 -3.41 13.02 15.97
CA PHE A 233 -4.15 11.88 15.44
C PHE A 233 -3.25 10.69 15.13
N SER A 234 -3.73 9.47 15.43
CA SER A 234 -3.07 8.23 15.01
C SER A 234 -3.99 7.01 14.98
N ARG A 235 -3.58 5.99 14.24
CA ARG A 235 -4.06 4.61 14.34
C ARG A 235 -3.20 3.86 15.37
N ILE A 236 -3.81 3.47 16.49
CA ILE A 236 -3.09 2.78 17.59
C ILE A 236 -3.14 1.25 17.46
N ASN A 237 -4.28 0.72 17.04
CA ASN A 237 -4.46 -0.70 16.71
C ASN A 237 -5.23 -0.78 15.38
N THR A 238 -5.35 -1.99 14.83
CA THR A 238 -6.17 -2.25 13.64
C THR A 238 -7.59 -1.70 13.78
N ASN A 239 -7.90 -0.70 12.94
CA ASN A 239 -9.15 0.06 12.89
C ASN A 239 -9.54 0.73 14.20
N LYS A 240 -8.55 1.20 14.96
CA LYS A 240 -8.76 1.97 16.19
C LYS A 240 -7.99 3.28 16.07
N TYR A 241 -8.73 4.32 15.71
CA TYR A 241 -8.23 5.67 15.52
C TYR A 241 -8.51 6.51 16.75
N TYR A 242 -7.59 7.40 17.06
CA TYR A 242 -7.68 8.27 18.21
C TYR A 242 -7.27 9.68 17.84
N VAL A 243 -7.89 10.66 18.47
CA VAL A 243 -7.57 12.07 18.34
C VAL A 243 -7.54 12.76 19.69
N ALA A 244 -6.59 13.66 19.89
CA ALA A 244 -6.65 14.71 20.90
C ALA A 244 -6.72 16.08 20.21
N THR A 245 -7.49 16.99 20.77
CA THR A 245 -7.58 18.38 20.29
C THR A 245 -6.89 19.28 21.30
N VAL A 246 -5.86 19.99 20.85
CA VAL A 246 -5.06 20.90 21.68
C VAL A 246 -5.36 22.34 21.24
N PRO A 247 -6.08 23.13 22.04
CA PRO A 247 -6.36 24.53 21.72
C PRO A 247 -5.08 25.34 21.52
N LYS A 248 -5.16 26.35 20.64
CA LYS A 248 -4.06 27.30 20.41
C LYS A 248 -3.66 27.96 21.74
N GLY A 249 -2.35 27.99 22.00
CA GLY A 249 -1.78 28.54 23.23
C GLY A 249 -1.59 27.51 24.36
N GLN A 250 -2.18 26.32 24.26
CA GLN A 250 -1.83 25.20 25.14
C GLN A 250 -0.55 24.52 24.64
N SER A 251 0.32 24.14 25.58
CA SER A 251 1.56 23.46 25.27
C SER A 251 1.31 22.01 24.86
N LEU A 252 1.91 21.57 23.75
CA LEU A 252 1.88 20.17 23.32
C LEU A 252 2.69 19.23 24.24
N SER A 253 3.49 19.79 25.14
CA SER A 253 4.23 19.02 26.17
C SER A 253 3.37 18.65 27.37
N GLU A 254 2.17 19.22 27.50
CA GLU A 254 1.21 18.83 28.53
C GLU A 254 0.57 17.46 28.24
N PRO A 255 0.09 16.73 29.27
CA PRO A 255 -0.61 15.47 29.07
C PRO A 255 -1.81 15.63 28.13
N LEU A 256 -1.85 14.79 27.10
CA LEU A 256 -2.91 14.70 26.12
C LEU A 256 -3.95 13.67 26.58
N THR A 257 -5.21 13.88 26.23
CA THR A 257 -6.27 12.86 26.35
C THR A 257 -6.73 12.46 24.97
N LEU A 258 -6.33 11.27 24.53
CA LEU A 258 -6.72 10.71 23.24
C LEU A 258 -8.10 10.10 23.34
N LYS A 259 -9.01 10.51 22.46
CA LYS A 259 -10.37 9.99 22.36
C LYS A 259 -10.49 9.09 21.14
N ARG A 260 -11.11 7.93 21.33
CA ARG A 260 -11.36 6.97 20.26
C ARG A 260 -12.41 7.53 19.29
N LEU A 261 -12.11 7.43 18.01
CA LEU A 261 -13.04 7.72 16.93
C LEU A 261 -13.75 6.43 16.50
N PHE A 262 -15.05 6.55 16.25
CA PHE A 262 -15.92 5.47 15.76
C PHE A 262 -16.30 5.71 14.30
N ASN A 263 -17.01 4.75 13.70
CA ASN A 263 -17.35 4.79 12.26
C ASN A 263 -18.06 6.09 11.85
N ALA A 264 -18.95 6.62 12.70
CA ALA A 264 -19.64 7.89 12.44
C ALA A 264 -18.67 9.09 12.42
N ASP A 265 -17.64 9.08 13.25
CA ASP A 265 -16.64 10.15 13.30
C ASP A 265 -15.67 10.07 12.11
N MET A 266 -15.54 8.90 11.49
CA MET A 266 -14.64 8.61 10.36
C MET A 266 -15.36 8.63 8.99
N ALA A 267 -16.65 8.98 8.95
CA ALA A 267 -17.45 9.02 7.73
C ALA A 267 -16.98 10.12 6.76
N GLU A 268 -17.29 9.95 5.47
CA GLU A 268 -16.94 10.96 4.46
C GLU A 268 -17.50 12.35 4.83
N GLY A 269 -16.65 13.37 4.71
CA GLY A 269 -17.00 14.76 5.03
C GLY A 269 -16.90 15.14 6.50
N THR A 270 -16.34 14.28 7.36
CA THR A 270 -16.01 14.62 8.75
C THR A 270 -14.53 14.98 8.92
N LEU A 271 -14.20 15.57 10.08
CA LEU A 271 -12.81 15.78 10.51
C LEU A 271 -12.00 14.46 10.56
N GLY A 272 -12.60 13.37 11.04
CA GLY A 272 -11.93 12.08 11.14
C GLY A 272 -11.49 11.53 9.78
N ALA A 273 -12.30 11.72 8.73
CA ALA A 273 -11.93 11.34 7.37
C ALA A 273 -10.75 12.17 6.83
N GLU A 274 -10.71 13.48 7.05
CA GLU A 274 -9.57 14.31 6.64
C GLU A 274 -8.29 13.94 7.40
N LEU A 275 -8.38 13.69 8.71
CA LEU A 275 -7.25 13.24 9.52
C LEU A 275 -6.71 11.90 9.03
N LEU A 276 -7.60 10.97 8.65
CA LEU A 276 -7.22 9.68 8.06
C LEU A 276 -6.47 9.85 6.75
N THR A 277 -6.94 10.73 5.86
CA THR A 277 -6.28 11.03 4.58
C THR A 277 -4.86 11.56 4.82
N VAL A 278 -4.70 12.55 5.69
CA VAL A 278 -3.38 13.13 6.01
C VAL A 278 -2.46 12.09 6.65
N TYR A 279 -2.98 11.28 7.58
CA TYR A 279 -2.22 10.21 8.22
C TYR A 279 -1.76 9.14 7.22
N THR A 280 -2.63 8.78 6.26
CA THR A 280 -2.33 7.77 5.25
C THR A 280 -1.26 8.26 4.27
N GLY A 281 -1.37 9.50 3.79
CA GLY A 281 -0.32 10.12 2.97
C GLY A 281 1.01 10.25 3.72
N SER A 282 0.95 10.63 5.00
CA SER A 282 2.10 10.68 5.91
C SER A 282 2.79 9.34 6.08
N LEU A 283 2.02 8.27 6.28
CA LEU A 283 2.55 6.91 6.39
C LEU A 283 3.23 6.48 5.09
N SER A 284 2.59 6.75 3.94
CA SER A 284 3.14 6.49 2.61
C SER A 284 4.49 7.19 2.41
N ALA A 285 4.56 8.50 2.68
CA ALA A 285 5.77 9.30 2.51
C ALA A 285 6.93 8.79 3.36
N ASN A 286 6.68 8.52 4.63
CA ASN A 286 7.72 8.08 5.56
C ASN A 286 8.19 6.64 5.30
N ASN A 287 7.30 5.76 4.81
CA ASN A 287 7.69 4.42 4.38
C ASN A 287 8.59 4.47 3.14
N ILE A 288 8.26 5.32 2.17
CA ILE A 288 9.08 5.50 0.96
C ILE A 288 10.45 6.09 1.32
N ALA A 289 10.49 7.14 2.16
CA ALA A 289 11.73 7.74 2.64
C ALA A 289 12.62 6.72 3.38
N ARG A 290 12.00 5.78 4.09
CA ARG A 290 12.70 4.69 4.79
C ARG A 290 13.27 3.65 3.83
N ILE A 291 12.54 3.28 2.78
CA ILE A 291 12.95 2.24 1.82
C ILE A 291 14.04 2.77 0.90
N HIS A 292 13.90 4.00 0.41
CA HIS A 292 14.73 4.54 -0.67
C HIS A 292 15.73 5.61 -0.26
N SER A 293 15.77 5.98 1.02
CA SER A 293 16.42 7.19 1.57
C SER A 293 15.64 8.49 1.33
N LYS A 294 15.96 9.52 2.12
CA LYS A 294 15.33 10.84 2.00
C LYS A 294 15.81 11.55 0.74
N GLU A 295 17.08 11.39 0.42
CA GLU A 295 17.76 12.05 -0.69
C GLU A 295 17.17 11.59 -2.03
N ALA A 296 16.98 10.28 -2.22
CA ALA A 296 16.34 9.75 -3.43
C ALA A 296 14.88 10.21 -3.56
N LEU A 297 14.16 10.30 -2.44
CA LEU A 297 12.79 10.78 -2.42
C LEU A 297 12.71 12.27 -2.78
N GLU A 298 13.53 13.12 -2.16
CA GLU A 298 13.59 14.55 -2.46
C GLU A 298 13.95 14.82 -3.92
N PHE A 299 14.86 14.02 -4.48
CA PHE A 299 15.21 14.08 -5.88
C PHE A 299 14.03 13.72 -6.80
N ALA A 300 13.30 12.65 -6.49
CA ALA A 300 12.07 12.29 -7.21
C ALA A 300 10.97 13.35 -7.06
N MET A 301 10.87 13.95 -5.87
CA MET A 301 9.89 14.98 -5.54
C MET A 301 10.08 16.25 -6.36
N LYS A 302 11.33 16.62 -6.66
CA LYS A 302 11.62 17.74 -7.57
C LYS A 302 10.95 17.55 -8.93
N THR A 303 11.10 16.37 -9.53
CA THR A 303 10.41 16.05 -10.79
C THR A 303 8.89 16.04 -10.61
N MET A 304 8.37 15.47 -9.52
CA MET A 304 6.93 15.44 -9.25
C MET A 304 6.33 16.85 -9.19
N ASP A 305 6.99 17.78 -8.48
CA ASP A 305 6.51 19.17 -8.37
C ASP A 305 6.49 19.88 -9.72
N GLU A 306 7.45 19.60 -10.61
CA GLU A 306 7.50 20.17 -11.96
C GLU A 306 6.35 19.66 -12.85
N ILE A 307 6.02 18.37 -12.77
CA ILE A 307 5.06 17.75 -13.69
C ILE A 307 3.62 17.68 -13.16
N ALA A 308 3.41 17.76 -11.84
CA ALA A 308 2.14 17.38 -11.22
C ALA A 308 0.94 18.13 -11.79
N ILE A 309 1.03 19.46 -11.90
CA ILE A 309 -0.02 20.31 -12.48
C ILE A 309 -0.18 20.00 -13.98
N PRO A 310 0.90 20.02 -14.81
CA PRO A 310 0.81 19.65 -16.22
C PRO A 310 0.13 18.31 -16.53
N ILE A 311 0.24 17.32 -15.65
CA ILE A 311 -0.34 15.98 -15.87
C ILE A 311 -1.72 15.78 -15.22
N GLY A 312 -2.30 16.85 -14.65
CA GLY A 312 -3.70 16.88 -14.21
C GLY A 312 -3.93 16.99 -12.70
N THR A 313 -2.92 17.32 -11.90
CA THR A 313 -3.09 17.61 -10.46
C THR A 313 -3.61 19.04 -10.26
N THR A 314 -4.38 19.28 -9.20
CA THR A 314 -4.78 20.65 -8.82
C THR A 314 -3.58 21.47 -8.32
N PRO A 315 -3.50 22.78 -8.64
CA PRO A 315 -2.45 23.67 -8.11
C PRO A 315 -2.49 23.85 -6.59
N ASN A 316 -3.64 23.62 -5.94
CA ASN A 316 -3.80 23.71 -4.50
C ASN A 316 -4.54 22.48 -3.96
N PRO A 317 -3.85 21.34 -3.75
CA PRO A 317 -4.48 20.12 -3.23
C PRO A 317 -5.13 20.32 -1.86
N ALA A 318 -4.50 21.13 -1.00
CA ALA A 318 -5.00 21.45 0.33
C ALA A 318 -6.35 22.19 0.32
N GLY A 319 -6.70 22.87 -0.78
CA GLY A 319 -7.97 23.58 -0.92
C GLY A 319 -9.22 22.69 -0.84
N ASN A 320 -9.05 21.36 -0.92
CA ASN A 320 -10.13 20.39 -0.73
C ASN A 320 -10.43 20.06 0.74
N MET A 321 -9.58 20.49 1.68
CA MET A 321 -9.77 20.28 3.11
C MET A 321 -10.73 21.32 3.70
N LYS A 322 -11.70 20.86 4.49
CA LYS A 322 -12.70 21.69 5.19
C LYS A 322 -12.33 21.97 6.63
N PHE A 323 -11.59 21.06 7.27
CA PHE A 323 -11.30 21.13 8.70
C PHE A 323 -9.82 21.29 9.02
N LEU A 324 -8.93 20.84 8.12
CA LEU A 324 -7.49 20.80 8.37
C LEU A 324 -6.71 21.82 7.54
N LYS A 325 -5.75 22.50 8.18
CA LYS A 325 -4.73 23.28 7.47
C LYS A 325 -3.53 22.39 7.17
N VAL A 326 -3.31 22.08 5.89
CA VAL A 326 -2.17 21.28 5.42
C VAL A 326 -1.37 22.04 4.38
N ASP A 327 -0.06 21.77 4.31
CA ASP A 327 0.91 22.44 3.44
C ASP A 327 1.40 21.52 2.32
N THR A 328 0.50 20.69 1.79
CA THR A 328 0.79 19.68 0.77
C THR A 328 0.97 20.32 -0.62
N SER A 329 2.13 20.12 -1.25
CA SER A 329 2.38 20.55 -2.64
C SER A 329 1.61 19.67 -3.64
N PRO A 330 1.40 20.13 -4.88
CA PRO A 330 0.89 19.28 -5.96
C PRO A 330 1.72 18.00 -6.17
N GLY A 331 3.04 18.09 -6.11
CA GLY A 331 3.92 16.93 -6.22
C GLY A 331 3.74 15.96 -5.05
N GLU A 332 3.53 16.45 -3.82
CA GLU A 332 3.34 15.60 -2.64
C GLU A 332 1.99 14.90 -2.67
N ALA A 333 0.93 15.63 -3.04
CA ALA A 333 -0.40 15.06 -3.24
C ALA A 333 -0.34 14.00 -4.34
N LEU A 334 0.30 14.31 -5.46
CA LEU A 334 0.50 13.35 -6.52
C LEU A 334 1.27 12.14 -5.99
N MET A 335 2.38 12.33 -5.26
CA MET A 335 3.26 11.26 -4.81
C MET A 335 2.60 10.31 -3.79
N PHE A 336 1.85 10.85 -2.82
CA PHE A 336 1.47 10.12 -1.62
C PHE A 336 -0.03 9.95 -1.42
N ASP A 337 -0.88 10.79 -2.03
CA ASP A 337 -2.33 10.67 -1.94
C ASP A 337 -2.89 9.79 -3.06
N HIS A 338 -3.54 8.69 -2.66
CA HIS A 338 -4.15 7.76 -3.60
C HIS A 338 -5.26 8.42 -4.42
N SER A 339 -6.06 9.31 -3.82
CA SER A 339 -7.21 9.91 -4.51
C SER A 339 -6.75 10.81 -5.66
N THR A 340 -5.75 11.67 -5.40
CA THR A 340 -5.08 12.50 -6.41
C THR A 340 -4.47 11.64 -7.50
N ARG A 341 -3.77 10.55 -7.13
CA ARG A 341 -3.19 9.62 -8.11
C ARG A 341 -4.27 9.03 -9.02
N MET A 342 -5.39 8.57 -8.46
CA MET A 342 -6.48 7.98 -9.24
C MET A 342 -7.15 8.98 -10.19
N ILE A 343 -7.24 10.27 -9.83
CA ILE A 343 -7.72 11.31 -10.73
C ILE A 343 -6.76 11.42 -11.93
N VAL A 344 -5.47 11.59 -11.67
CA VAL A 344 -4.45 11.73 -12.72
C VAL A 344 -4.43 10.53 -13.67
N THR A 345 -4.61 9.30 -13.19
CA THR A 345 -4.62 8.08 -14.04
C THR A 345 -5.74 8.04 -15.08
N ARG A 346 -6.76 8.88 -14.95
CA ARG A 346 -7.93 8.91 -15.84
C ARG A 346 -7.94 10.12 -16.79
N LEU A 347 -7.10 11.10 -16.50
CA LEU A 347 -7.01 12.36 -17.22
C LEU A 347 -6.16 12.19 -18.50
N PRO A 348 -6.52 12.83 -19.64
CA PRO A 348 -5.72 12.76 -20.85
C PRO A 348 -4.40 13.55 -20.80
N GLU A 349 -4.27 14.49 -19.86
CA GLU A 349 -3.10 15.34 -19.67
C GLU A 349 -1.80 14.54 -19.59
N GLY A 350 -0.79 14.95 -20.36
CA GLY A 350 0.47 14.21 -20.52
C GLY A 350 0.47 13.18 -21.65
N ALA A 351 -0.60 13.06 -22.43
CA ALA A 351 -0.65 12.26 -23.66
C ALA A 351 -1.59 12.89 -24.70
N THR A 352 -1.33 12.65 -25.98
CA THR A 352 -2.21 13.08 -27.08
C THR A 352 -3.50 12.26 -27.10
N THR A 353 -3.40 10.99 -26.70
CA THR A 353 -4.54 10.07 -26.51
C THR A 353 -4.28 9.24 -25.28
N TRP A 354 -5.27 9.16 -24.39
CA TRP A 354 -5.23 8.37 -23.16
C TRP A 354 -6.59 7.70 -22.97
N SER A 355 -6.79 6.55 -23.60
CA SER A 355 -8.13 5.98 -23.69
C SER A 355 -8.19 4.47 -23.59
N ARG A 356 -9.37 4.00 -23.19
CA ARG A 356 -9.74 2.59 -23.35
C ARG A 356 -9.84 2.29 -24.83
N SER A 357 -9.59 1.04 -25.17
CA SER A 357 -9.56 0.52 -26.54
C SER A 357 -10.86 0.76 -27.31
N LYS A 358 -12.00 0.78 -26.61
CA LYS A 358 -13.31 1.09 -27.20
C LYS A 358 -13.46 2.56 -27.64
N ASP A 359 -12.73 3.48 -27.00
CA ASP A 359 -12.83 4.93 -27.18
C ASP A 359 -11.63 5.48 -27.98
N ALA A 360 -10.71 4.61 -28.40
CA ALA A 360 -9.51 4.99 -29.13
C ALA A 360 -9.77 5.18 -30.63
N PRO A 361 -8.97 6.01 -31.32
CA PRO A 361 -9.01 6.17 -32.78
C PRO A 361 -8.91 4.84 -33.55
N GLU A 362 -9.61 4.73 -34.68
CA GLU A 362 -9.71 3.49 -35.46
C GLU A 362 -8.36 3.00 -36.00
N ASP A 363 -7.50 3.93 -36.44
CA ASP A 363 -6.14 3.65 -36.91
C ASP A 363 -5.26 3.08 -35.80
N LEU A 364 -5.28 3.68 -34.60
CA LEU A 364 -4.57 3.17 -33.42
C LEU A 364 -5.06 1.78 -33.03
N ARG A 365 -6.38 1.55 -33.10
CA ARG A 365 -6.99 0.25 -32.80
C ARG A 365 -6.60 -0.83 -33.79
N GLN A 366 -6.63 -0.53 -35.08
CA GLN A 366 -6.25 -1.47 -36.13
C GLN A 366 -4.75 -1.80 -36.07
N SER A 367 -3.90 -0.79 -35.84
CA SER A 367 -2.47 -0.99 -35.61
C SER A 367 -2.23 -1.93 -34.41
N THR A 368 -2.96 -1.70 -33.31
CA THR A 368 -2.88 -2.54 -32.11
C THR A 368 -3.24 -3.99 -32.36
N ALA A 369 -4.34 -4.25 -33.06
CA ALA A 369 -4.72 -5.60 -33.43
C ALA A 369 -3.65 -6.29 -34.29
N ASN A 370 -3.15 -5.61 -35.32
CA ASN A 370 -2.10 -6.14 -36.20
C ASN A 370 -0.80 -6.48 -35.45
N ILE A 371 -0.41 -5.66 -34.47
CA ILE A 371 0.78 -5.91 -33.65
C ILE A 371 0.59 -7.15 -32.80
N PHE A 372 -0.53 -7.28 -32.07
CA PHE A 372 -0.79 -8.49 -31.28
C PHE A 372 -0.92 -9.74 -32.14
N ASP A 373 -1.57 -9.66 -33.29
CA ASP A 373 -1.66 -10.77 -34.23
C ASP A 373 -0.28 -11.22 -34.72
N THR A 374 0.64 -10.28 -34.93
CA THR A 374 2.04 -10.55 -35.26
C THR A 374 2.77 -11.23 -34.10
N LEU A 375 2.62 -10.74 -32.86
CA LEU A 375 3.25 -11.33 -31.68
C LEU A 375 2.82 -12.77 -31.43
N PHE A 376 1.54 -13.06 -31.67
CA PHE A 376 0.95 -14.41 -31.54
C PHE A 376 0.99 -15.23 -32.82
N MET A 377 1.51 -14.67 -33.92
CA MET A 377 1.56 -15.28 -35.26
C MET A 377 0.21 -15.88 -35.69
N SER A 378 -0.89 -15.26 -35.28
CA SER A 378 -2.25 -15.71 -35.56
C SER A 378 -3.26 -14.60 -35.24
N PRO A 379 -4.40 -14.54 -35.95
CA PRO A 379 -5.50 -13.64 -35.59
C PRO A 379 -5.89 -13.85 -34.12
N THR A 380 -5.75 -12.79 -33.35
CA THR A 380 -5.90 -12.77 -31.89
C THR A 380 -6.88 -11.69 -31.46
N ILE A 381 -6.92 -10.56 -32.16
CA ILE A 381 -7.79 -9.43 -31.83
C ILE A 381 -8.63 -9.06 -33.06
N ASP A 382 -9.95 -9.09 -32.91
CA ASP A 382 -10.87 -8.57 -33.93
C ASP A 382 -11.09 -7.07 -33.73
N ALA A 383 -10.59 -6.26 -34.68
CA ALA A 383 -10.79 -4.81 -34.71
C ALA A 383 -11.96 -4.36 -35.60
N SER A 384 -12.65 -5.28 -36.27
CA SER A 384 -13.70 -4.95 -37.26
C SER A 384 -14.94 -4.27 -36.67
N ASN A 385 -15.17 -4.42 -35.36
CA ASN A 385 -16.28 -3.77 -34.67
C ASN A 385 -15.83 -2.50 -33.94
N ALA A 386 -16.10 -1.35 -34.59
CA ALA A 386 -15.78 -0.02 -34.08
C ALA A 386 -16.41 0.31 -32.71
N ASN A 387 -17.44 -0.41 -32.26
CA ASN A 387 -18.10 -0.13 -30.98
C ASN A 387 -17.75 -1.10 -29.84
N SER A 388 -16.86 -2.08 -30.07
CA SER A 388 -16.42 -3.01 -29.03
C SER A 388 -14.99 -2.74 -28.57
N ALA A 389 -14.73 -2.87 -27.26
CA ALA A 389 -13.36 -2.89 -26.74
C ALA A 389 -12.54 -3.95 -27.48
N LEU A 390 -11.32 -3.59 -27.88
CA LEU A 390 -10.35 -4.59 -28.31
C LEU A 390 -10.17 -5.50 -27.10
N ARG A 391 -10.57 -6.78 -27.20
CA ARG A 391 -10.50 -7.73 -26.09
C ARG A 391 -9.06 -8.19 -25.87
N ILE A 392 -8.13 -7.23 -25.77
CA ILE A 392 -6.69 -7.44 -25.67
C ILE A 392 -6.40 -8.24 -24.39
N ASN A 393 -7.21 -8.11 -23.36
CA ASN A 393 -7.13 -8.96 -22.17
C ASN A 393 -7.17 -10.47 -22.44
N GLN A 394 -7.80 -10.93 -23.53
CA GLN A 394 -7.77 -12.34 -23.95
C GLN A 394 -6.37 -12.80 -24.36
N THR A 395 -5.51 -11.88 -24.82
CA THR A 395 -4.13 -12.20 -25.20
C THR A 395 -3.28 -12.57 -23.97
N MET A 396 -3.59 -12.01 -22.80
CA MET A 396 -2.94 -12.43 -21.54
C MET A 396 -3.22 -13.90 -21.24
N GLN A 397 -4.46 -14.36 -21.45
CA GLN A 397 -4.83 -15.76 -21.25
C GLN A 397 -4.13 -16.68 -22.27
N LYS A 398 -4.06 -16.24 -23.54
CA LYS A 398 -3.35 -16.96 -24.60
C LYS A 398 -1.86 -17.11 -24.26
N LEU A 399 -1.19 -16.05 -23.81
CA LEU A 399 0.19 -16.13 -23.33
C LEU A 399 0.30 -17.04 -22.10
N HIS A 400 -0.60 -16.92 -21.13
CA HIS A 400 -0.60 -17.75 -19.93
C HIS A 400 -0.64 -19.25 -20.26
N GLN A 401 -1.42 -19.66 -21.27
CA GLN A 401 -1.48 -21.04 -21.75
C GLN A 401 -0.19 -21.52 -22.43
N LEU A 402 0.62 -20.61 -22.98
CA LEU A 402 1.91 -20.93 -23.61
C LEU A 402 3.05 -21.06 -22.59
N ILE A 403 2.85 -20.57 -21.36
CA ILE A 403 3.83 -20.63 -20.28
C ILE A 403 3.73 -21.99 -19.56
N PRO A 404 4.86 -22.67 -19.24
CA PRO A 404 4.83 -23.95 -18.53
C PRO A 404 4.08 -23.89 -17.19
N ARG A 405 3.24 -24.91 -16.92
CA ARG A 405 2.24 -25.02 -15.81
C ARG A 405 2.75 -24.91 -14.36
N ARG A 406 4.03 -24.64 -14.12
CA ARG A 406 4.60 -24.48 -12.76
C ARG A 406 4.41 -23.07 -12.19
N ARG A 407 3.38 -22.33 -12.60
CA ARG A 407 3.21 -20.91 -12.25
C ARG A 407 1.79 -20.62 -11.77
N SER A 408 1.67 -19.59 -10.93
CA SER A 408 0.38 -19.14 -10.40
C SER A 408 -0.59 -18.74 -11.50
N PHE A 409 -1.88 -18.91 -11.23
CA PHE A 409 -3.00 -18.84 -12.19
C PHE A 409 -3.24 -17.44 -12.78
N ASN A 410 -2.43 -16.42 -12.42
CA ASN A 410 -2.68 -15.04 -12.81
C ASN A 410 -2.04 -14.72 -14.17
N PRO A 411 -2.84 -14.39 -15.21
CA PRO A 411 -2.33 -13.89 -16.47
C PRO A 411 -1.49 -12.61 -16.24
N ARG A 412 -0.39 -12.50 -16.97
CA ARG A 412 0.53 -11.35 -16.86
C ARG A 412 0.17 -10.30 -17.90
N ASN A 413 0.29 -9.03 -17.53
CA ASN A 413 0.13 -7.92 -18.44
C ASN A 413 1.18 -8.00 -19.56
N ILE A 414 0.74 -7.82 -20.80
CA ILE A 414 1.58 -7.66 -21.98
C ILE A 414 1.41 -6.22 -22.44
N ALA A 415 2.53 -5.54 -22.69
CA ALA A 415 2.50 -4.22 -23.30
C ALA A 415 3.53 -4.15 -24.43
N TYR A 416 3.27 -3.26 -25.39
CA TYR A 416 4.25 -2.87 -26.38
C TYR A 416 4.30 -1.35 -26.53
N ALA A 417 5.41 -0.86 -27.08
CA ALA A 417 5.55 0.51 -27.57
C ALA A 417 5.93 0.47 -29.06
N ASP A 418 5.08 1.05 -29.90
CA ASP A 418 5.31 1.26 -31.33
C ASP A 418 5.94 2.65 -31.50
N VAL A 419 7.24 2.67 -31.77
CA VAL A 419 8.07 3.86 -31.86
C VAL A 419 8.34 4.18 -33.32
N MET A 420 7.94 5.37 -33.74
CA MET A 420 8.34 5.95 -35.02
C MET A 420 9.51 6.90 -34.78
N THR A 421 10.67 6.63 -35.33
CA THR A 421 11.82 7.54 -35.23
C THR A 421 11.64 8.73 -36.18
N SER A 422 12.38 9.81 -35.93
CA SER A 422 12.42 10.96 -36.85
C SER A 422 13.04 10.62 -38.22
N SER A 423 13.81 9.53 -38.31
CA SER A 423 14.32 8.98 -39.58
C SER A 423 13.31 8.11 -40.33
N GLY A 424 12.12 7.88 -39.77
CA GLY A 424 11.06 7.08 -40.39
C GLY A 424 11.18 5.57 -40.17
N GLN A 425 12.04 5.12 -39.25
CA GLN A 425 12.13 3.73 -38.86
C GLN A 425 11.02 3.40 -37.84
N ARG A 426 10.36 2.26 -38.03
CA ARG A 426 9.33 1.76 -37.13
C ARG A 426 9.85 0.61 -36.29
N GLU A 427 9.85 0.80 -34.98
CA GLU A 427 10.39 -0.15 -34.02
C GLU A 427 9.35 -0.50 -32.95
N ILE A 428 9.17 -1.78 -32.65
CA ILE A 428 8.12 -2.26 -31.74
C ILE A 428 8.79 -2.96 -30.56
N TYR A 429 8.75 -2.32 -29.40
CA TYR A 429 9.31 -2.85 -28.16
C TYR A 429 8.24 -3.62 -27.39
N VAL A 430 8.55 -4.83 -26.94
CA VAL A 430 7.54 -5.72 -26.32
C VAL A 430 8.01 -6.19 -24.96
N SER A 431 7.13 -6.09 -23.97
CA SER A 431 7.42 -6.49 -22.59
C SER A 431 6.23 -7.21 -21.95
N VAL A 432 6.55 -8.15 -21.04
CA VAL A 432 5.56 -8.80 -20.18
C VAL A 432 5.89 -8.48 -18.73
N SER A 433 4.90 -8.04 -17.95
CA SER A 433 5.08 -7.68 -16.53
C SER A 433 5.80 -8.76 -15.70
N GLY A 434 6.69 -8.31 -14.82
CA GLY A 434 7.53 -9.15 -13.97
C GLY A 434 8.95 -9.37 -14.52
N ALA A 435 9.76 -10.10 -13.74
CA ALA A 435 11.16 -10.41 -14.04
C ALA A 435 11.37 -11.79 -14.69
N GLN A 436 10.30 -12.51 -15.05
CA GLN A 436 10.37 -13.90 -15.49
C GLN A 436 10.62 -14.07 -17.00
N GLN A 437 10.99 -12.99 -17.70
CA GLN A 437 11.30 -12.99 -19.14
C GLN A 437 10.21 -13.66 -19.99
N ALA A 438 8.94 -13.43 -19.63
CA ALA A 438 7.82 -14.17 -20.19
C ALA A 438 7.53 -13.84 -21.66
N THR A 439 8.09 -12.74 -22.19
CA THR A 439 8.10 -12.42 -23.63
C THR A 439 8.71 -13.54 -24.48
N GLY A 440 9.68 -14.30 -23.96
CA GLY A 440 10.28 -15.43 -24.68
C GLY A 440 9.28 -16.56 -25.00
N HIS A 441 8.10 -16.56 -24.38
CA HIS A 441 7.02 -17.50 -24.69
C HIS A 441 6.06 -16.99 -25.77
N LEU A 442 6.14 -15.72 -26.18
CA LEU A 442 5.37 -15.22 -27.32
C LEU A 442 5.82 -15.93 -28.60
N PRO A 443 4.90 -16.41 -29.45
CA PRO A 443 5.22 -17.17 -30.65
C PRO A 443 6.28 -16.52 -31.55
N LEU A 444 6.20 -15.21 -31.79
CA LEU A 444 7.19 -14.49 -32.60
C LEU A 444 8.63 -14.67 -32.10
N PHE A 445 8.86 -14.44 -30.80
CA PHE A 445 10.20 -14.54 -30.20
C PHE A 445 10.60 -15.99 -29.94
N LYS A 446 9.66 -16.86 -29.61
CA LYS A 446 9.91 -18.29 -29.37
C LYS A 446 10.44 -19.00 -30.63
N GLN A 447 10.04 -18.55 -31.82
CA GLN A 447 10.56 -19.08 -33.09
C GLN A 447 11.94 -18.52 -33.47
N HIS A 448 12.36 -17.42 -32.84
CA HIS A 448 13.63 -16.74 -33.09
C HIS A 448 14.50 -16.74 -31.84
N LEU A 449 14.75 -17.94 -31.29
CA LEU A 449 15.54 -18.11 -30.07
C LEU A 449 16.95 -17.52 -30.23
N GLY A 450 17.33 -16.68 -29.28
CA GLY A 450 18.65 -16.02 -29.25
C GLY A 450 18.66 -14.62 -29.87
N ALA A 451 17.63 -14.25 -30.63
CA ALA A 451 17.52 -12.92 -31.21
C ALA A 451 16.85 -11.94 -30.24
N ASP A 452 17.51 -10.80 -30.01
CA ASP A 452 16.95 -9.67 -29.27
C ASP A 452 15.92 -8.87 -30.10
N SER A 453 15.98 -9.03 -31.43
CA SER A 453 15.13 -8.37 -32.38
C SER A 453 14.72 -9.26 -33.55
N VAL A 454 13.51 -9.05 -34.08
CA VAL A 454 12.95 -9.81 -35.21
C VAL A 454 12.38 -8.83 -36.24
N PRO A 455 12.93 -8.77 -37.47
CA PRO A 455 12.34 -7.96 -38.54
C PRO A 455 11.06 -8.63 -39.06
N VAL A 456 9.97 -7.86 -39.13
CA VAL A 456 8.68 -8.31 -39.67
C VAL A 456 8.11 -7.22 -40.57
N GLY A 457 8.08 -7.48 -41.88
CA GLY A 457 7.66 -6.48 -42.87
C GLY A 457 8.55 -5.24 -42.83
N GLY A 458 7.95 -4.07 -42.64
CA GLY A 458 8.66 -2.79 -42.51
C GLY A 458 9.02 -2.38 -41.08
N SER A 459 8.80 -3.26 -40.10
CA SER A 459 9.03 -2.98 -38.67
C SER A 459 10.03 -3.96 -38.06
N THR A 460 10.70 -3.54 -36.98
CA THR A 460 11.57 -4.43 -36.18
C THR A 460 10.99 -4.58 -34.78
N TYR A 461 10.78 -5.83 -34.34
CA TYR A 461 10.24 -6.16 -33.02
C TYR A 461 11.36 -6.49 -32.05
N PHE A 462 11.43 -5.81 -30.91
CA PHE A 462 12.45 -5.99 -29.88
C PHE A 462 11.85 -6.70 -28.66
N ASN A 463 12.50 -7.79 -28.24
CA ASN A 463 12.19 -8.46 -26.97
C ASN A 463 13.03 -7.82 -25.85
N ILE A 464 12.45 -6.85 -25.14
CA ILE A 464 13.22 -6.10 -24.14
C ILE A 464 13.52 -6.91 -22.88
N ASP A 465 12.81 -8.03 -22.63
CA ASP A 465 13.05 -8.82 -21.43
C ASP A 465 14.14 -9.90 -21.61
N MET A 466 14.63 -10.14 -22.84
CA MET A 466 15.54 -11.26 -23.13
C MET A 466 16.98 -11.04 -22.63
N ASN A 467 17.51 -9.83 -22.80
CA ASN A 467 18.92 -9.51 -22.52
C ASN A 467 19.10 -8.30 -21.58
N GLN A 468 18.03 -7.82 -20.97
CA GLN A 468 18.06 -6.66 -20.09
C GLN A 468 17.71 -7.07 -18.65
N SER A 469 18.51 -6.60 -17.70
CA SER A 469 18.22 -6.75 -16.28
C SER A 469 17.60 -5.45 -15.77
N PHE A 470 16.32 -5.52 -15.41
CA PHE A 470 15.63 -4.40 -14.78
C PHE A 470 15.87 -4.43 -13.26
N PRO A 471 16.15 -3.28 -12.61
CA PRO A 471 16.34 -3.23 -11.17
C PRO A 471 15.04 -3.62 -10.47
N HIS A 472 15.15 -4.28 -9.32
CA HIS A 472 14.00 -4.69 -8.52
C HIS A 472 13.67 -3.62 -7.46
N THR A 473 13.08 -2.51 -7.88
CA THR A 473 12.85 -1.32 -7.04
C THR A 473 11.47 -0.71 -7.28
N SER A 474 10.92 -0.06 -6.26
CA SER A 474 9.67 0.71 -6.38
C SER A 474 9.89 2.20 -6.68
N LEU A 475 11.12 2.71 -6.57
CA LEU A 475 11.48 4.08 -6.93
C LEU A 475 12.78 4.06 -7.75
N ASP A 476 12.76 4.69 -8.91
CA ASP A 476 13.94 4.85 -9.76
C ASP A 476 13.81 6.12 -10.59
N VAL A 477 14.83 6.97 -10.55
CA VAL A 477 14.89 8.27 -11.23
C VAL A 477 16.29 8.47 -11.79
N THR A 478 16.40 8.88 -13.06
CA THR A 478 17.70 9.17 -13.69
C THR A 478 18.30 10.45 -13.14
N ALA A 479 19.60 10.67 -13.35
CA ALA A 479 20.30 11.89 -12.91
C ALA A 479 19.69 13.19 -13.49
N GLU A 480 19.01 13.10 -14.63
CA GLU A 480 18.32 14.20 -15.31
C GLU A 480 16.88 14.38 -14.80
N GLY A 481 16.48 13.67 -13.74
CA GLY A 481 15.15 13.74 -13.15
C GLY A 481 14.09 12.97 -13.93
N LYS A 482 14.46 11.94 -14.71
CA LYS A 482 13.48 11.13 -15.46
C LYS A 482 12.96 9.97 -14.62
N LEU A 483 11.64 9.92 -14.40
CA LEU A 483 10.99 8.88 -13.59
C LEU A 483 10.96 7.55 -14.35
N LEU A 484 11.58 6.50 -13.80
CA LEU A 484 11.57 5.16 -14.37
C LEU A 484 10.68 4.20 -13.57
N ALA A 485 10.56 4.43 -12.27
CA ALA A 485 9.64 3.71 -11.38
C ALA A 485 9.21 4.64 -10.25
N ILE A 486 7.94 4.56 -9.86
CA ILE A 486 7.36 5.32 -8.75
C ILE A 486 6.60 4.35 -7.83
N PRO A 487 6.65 4.51 -6.50
CA PRO A 487 5.97 3.60 -5.58
C PRO A 487 4.45 3.63 -5.77
N THR A 488 3.79 2.54 -5.37
CA THR A 488 2.33 2.54 -5.22
C THR A 488 1.92 3.39 -4.03
N THR A 489 0.73 3.98 -4.10
CA THR A 489 0.15 4.71 -2.96
C THR A 489 -0.61 3.77 -2.03
N ILE A 490 -0.87 4.22 -0.79
CA ILE A 490 -1.73 3.49 0.13
C ILE A 490 -3.19 3.75 -0.25
N LYS A 491 -3.81 2.78 -0.93
CA LYS A 491 -5.22 2.91 -1.38
C LYS A 491 -6.20 2.95 -0.23
N ASP A 492 -6.04 2.01 0.68
CA ASP A 492 -6.86 1.90 1.87
C ASP A 492 -5.91 1.44 2.97
N ILE A 493 -5.78 2.28 4.00
CA ILE A 493 -4.92 2.01 5.14
C ILE A 493 -5.42 0.84 5.96
N ASP A 494 -6.73 0.56 5.88
CA ASP A 494 -7.24 -0.68 6.39
C ASP A 494 -6.59 -1.80 5.60
N THR A 495 -6.51 -1.71 4.27
CA THR A 495 -5.92 -2.69 3.35
C THR A 495 -4.41 -2.53 3.07
N TYR A 496 -3.62 -1.96 3.98
CA TYR A 496 -2.22 -1.64 3.67
C TYR A 496 -1.17 -2.63 4.17
N LYS A 497 -0.43 -3.28 3.26
CA LYS A 497 0.82 -3.98 3.60
C LYS A 497 2.04 -3.09 3.36
N PRO A 498 3.02 -3.03 4.27
CA PRO A 498 4.37 -2.55 3.96
C PRO A 498 4.97 -3.15 2.70
N VAL A 499 4.69 -4.43 2.42
CA VAL A 499 5.20 -5.10 1.21
C VAL A 499 4.68 -4.44 -0.08
N GLN A 500 3.54 -3.75 -0.05
CA GLN A 500 3.03 -3.00 -1.20
C GLN A 500 3.95 -1.82 -1.53
N SER A 501 4.53 -1.14 -0.54
CA SER A 501 5.46 -0.02 -0.79
C SER A 501 6.81 -0.44 -1.38
N ILE A 502 7.21 -1.71 -1.22
CA ILE A 502 8.41 -2.27 -1.86
C ILE A 502 8.10 -3.02 -3.16
N LYS A 503 6.83 -3.08 -3.59
CA LYS A 503 6.45 -3.76 -4.84
C LYS A 503 7.23 -3.11 -5.99
N PRO A 504 8.01 -3.89 -6.76
CA PRO A 504 8.94 -3.33 -7.74
C PRO A 504 8.19 -2.86 -8.99
N THR A 505 7.67 -1.65 -8.97
CA THR A 505 6.97 -1.03 -10.11
C THR A 505 7.87 -0.87 -11.33
N SER A 506 9.21 -0.89 -11.14
CA SER A 506 10.18 -1.00 -12.23
C SER A 506 10.03 -2.25 -13.11
N LEU A 507 9.37 -3.30 -12.62
CA LEU A 507 9.13 -4.54 -13.35
C LEU A 507 7.75 -4.57 -14.03
N ASP A 508 6.94 -3.53 -13.86
CA ASP A 508 5.72 -3.38 -14.64
C ASP A 508 6.10 -3.08 -16.09
N SER A 509 5.37 -3.67 -17.04
CA SER A 509 5.70 -3.66 -18.46
C SER A 509 5.84 -2.24 -19.04
N GLU A 510 4.97 -1.34 -18.61
CA GLU A 510 4.93 0.07 -19.01
C GLU A 510 6.19 0.81 -18.54
N SER A 511 6.62 0.60 -17.29
CA SER A 511 7.86 1.18 -16.76
C SER A 511 9.11 0.64 -17.47
N LYS A 512 9.13 -0.65 -17.82
CA LYS A 512 10.23 -1.24 -18.60
C LYS A 512 10.31 -0.64 -20.01
N LEU A 513 9.18 -0.48 -20.69
CA LEU A 513 9.14 0.15 -22.02
C LEU A 513 9.66 1.60 -21.98
N ILE A 514 9.16 2.43 -21.06
CA ILE A 514 9.61 3.82 -20.93
C ILE A 514 11.11 3.90 -20.63
N ARG A 515 11.64 3.01 -19.78
CA ARG A 515 13.08 2.94 -19.52
C ARG A 515 13.87 2.69 -20.80
N VAL A 516 13.54 1.64 -21.53
CA VAL A 516 14.26 1.27 -22.76
C VAL A 516 14.24 2.40 -23.79
N ILE A 517 13.08 3.03 -23.96
CA ILE A 517 12.94 4.14 -24.90
C ILE A 517 13.80 5.32 -24.48
N ARG A 518 13.83 5.69 -23.19
CA ARG A 518 14.68 6.78 -22.68
C ARG A 518 16.17 6.47 -22.78
N GLU A 519 16.57 5.24 -22.50
CA GLU A 519 17.96 4.81 -22.60
C GLU A 519 18.46 4.82 -24.05
N LYS A 520 17.62 4.37 -24.99
CA LYS A 520 17.96 4.35 -26.42
C LYS A 520 17.87 5.74 -27.07
N TYR A 521 16.90 6.56 -26.66
CA TYR A 521 16.62 7.89 -27.20
C TYR A 521 16.65 8.96 -26.11
N PRO A 522 17.84 9.35 -25.63
CA PRO A 522 17.98 10.40 -24.61
C PRO A 522 17.57 11.78 -25.14
N ASP A 523 17.63 12.01 -26.45
CA ASP A 523 17.04 13.20 -27.11
C ASP A 523 15.61 12.89 -27.57
N PRO A 524 14.58 13.51 -26.98
CA PRO A 524 13.19 13.29 -27.38
C PRO A 524 12.93 13.59 -28.86
N LYS A 525 13.71 14.48 -29.50
CA LYS A 525 13.57 14.83 -30.92
C LYS A 525 13.97 13.70 -31.87
N ALA A 526 14.65 12.67 -31.37
CA ALA A 526 14.93 11.46 -32.14
C ALA A 526 13.68 10.61 -32.40
N ILE A 527 12.61 10.84 -31.63
CA ILE A 527 11.34 10.13 -31.75
C ILE A 527 10.31 11.09 -32.36
N LYS A 528 9.58 10.58 -33.35
CA LYS A 528 8.44 11.28 -33.95
C LYS A 528 7.16 11.02 -33.17
N SER A 529 6.90 9.77 -32.78
CA SER A 529 5.74 9.37 -31.99
C SER A 529 6.00 8.05 -31.26
N VAL A 530 5.29 7.85 -30.15
CA VAL A 530 5.23 6.58 -29.42
C VAL A 530 3.78 6.22 -29.14
N ASP A 531 3.37 5.04 -29.60
CA ASP A 531 2.06 4.48 -29.29
C ASP A 531 2.23 3.27 -28.36
N ILE A 532 1.71 3.35 -27.15
CA ILE A 532 1.76 2.29 -26.16
C ILE A 532 0.41 1.60 -26.07
N ALA A 533 0.39 0.27 -26.22
CA ALA A 533 -0.78 -0.52 -25.87
C ALA A 533 -0.47 -1.50 -24.75
N THR A 534 -1.37 -1.59 -23.79
CA THR A 534 -1.25 -2.48 -22.63
C THR A 534 -2.53 -3.30 -22.45
N THR A 535 -2.39 -4.58 -22.10
CA THR A 535 -3.54 -5.49 -21.96
C THR A 535 -4.39 -5.23 -20.72
N MET A 536 -3.84 -4.50 -19.74
CA MET A 536 -4.52 -4.05 -18.53
C MET A 536 -4.49 -2.53 -18.45
N PRO A 537 -5.45 -1.88 -17.77
CA PRO A 537 -5.30 -0.47 -17.45
C PRO A 537 -3.94 -0.22 -16.77
N PRO A 538 -3.18 0.80 -17.20
CA PRO A 538 -1.96 1.18 -16.53
C PRO A 538 -2.20 1.33 -15.03
N CYS A 539 -1.30 0.77 -14.22
CA CYS A 539 -1.40 0.98 -12.77
C CYS A 539 -1.18 2.46 -12.43
N GLU A 540 -1.51 2.82 -11.19
CA GLU A 540 -1.44 4.19 -10.73
C GLU A 540 -0.02 4.77 -10.75
N SER A 541 1.00 3.91 -10.58
CA SER A 541 2.41 4.29 -10.68
C SER A 541 2.89 4.41 -12.13
N CYS A 542 2.59 3.41 -12.97
CA CYS A 542 2.99 3.40 -14.39
C CYS A 542 2.38 4.56 -15.16
N SER A 543 1.16 4.96 -14.80
CA SER A 543 0.50 6.12 -15.42
C SER A 543 1.33 7.40 -15.29
N ILE A 544 2.02 7.58 -14.17
CA ILE A 544 2.83 8.77 -13.90
C ILE A 544 4.12 8.74 -14.68
N VAL A 545 4.77 7.57 -14.73
CA VAL A 545 5.97 7.34 -15.55
C VAL A 545 5.68 7.64 -17.02
N MET A 546 4.57 7.12 -17.55
CA MET A 546 4.16 7.38 -18.94
C MET A 546 3.75 8.84 -19.18
N LYS A 547 2.96 9.45 -18.30
CA LYS A 547 2.56 10.86 -18.44
C LYS A 547 3.74 11.81 -18.36
N GLN A 548 4.73 11.53 -17.52
CA GLN A 548 5.97 12.31 -17.49
C GLN A 548 6.75 12.14 -18.81
N PHE A 549 6.77 10.92 -19.37
CA PHE A 549 7.38 10.68 -20.68
C PHE A 549 6.70 11.49 -21.79
N GLY A 550 5.37 11.51 -21.84
CA GLY A 550 4.63 12.32 -22.81
C GLY A 550 4.82 13.83 -22.60
N TYR A 551 4.83 14.30 -21.34
CA TYR A 551 5.16 15.69 -20.99
C TYR A 551 6.54 16.11 -21.52
N ASP A 552 7.55 15.25 -21.37
CA ASP A 552 8.91 15.53 -21.83
C ASP A 552 9.05 15.60 -23.36
N GLY A 553 8.23 14.85 -24.09
CA GLY A 553 8.37 14.69 -25.55
C GLY A 553 7.54 15.68 -26.39
N GLY A 554 6.55 16.37 -25.81
CA GLY A 554 5.71 17.35 -26.50
C GLY A 554 4.38 16.81 -27.05
N GLU A 555 3.69 17.62 -27.88
CA GLU A 555 2.26 17.52 -28.23
C GLU A 555 1.83 16.18 -28.88
N ASN A 556 2.76 15.41 -29.46
CA ASN A 556 2.50 14.10 -30.11
C ASN A 556 3.40 12.97 -29.58
N ALA A 557 4.02 13.16 -28.42
CA ALA A 557 5.04 12.24 -27.94
C ALA A 557 4.51 10.89 -27.48
N LEU A 558 3.24 10.84 -27.07
CA LEU A 558 2.67 9.64 -26.47
C LEU A 558 1.18 9.50 -26.75
N GLN A 559 0.80 8.33 -27.26
CA GLN A 559 -0.56 7.83 -27.26
C GLN A 559 -0.61 6.54 -26.45
N VAL A 560 -1.65 6.37 -25.62
CA VAL A 560 -1.81 5.19 -24.77
C VAL A 560 -3.21 4.60 -24.93
N LEU A 561 -3.24 3.30 -25.18
CA LEU A 561 -4.44 2.49 -25.28
C LEU A 561 -4.40 1.32 -24.31
N TRP A 562 -5.52 1.03 -23.64
CA TRP A 562 -5.65 -0.18 -22.82
C TRP A 562 -7.01 -0.86 -22.98
N SER A 563 -7.13 -2.12 -22.55
CA SER A 563 -8.36 -2.92 -22.70
C SER A 563 -9.60 -2.27 -22.07
#